data_AF-A0A0F8Z1K2-F1
#
_entry.id   AF-A0A0F8Z1K2-F1
#
_cell.length_a   1.000
_cell.length_b   1.000
_cell.length_c   1.000
_cell.angle_alpha   90.00
_cell.angle_beta   90.00
_cell.angle_gamma   90.00
#
_symmetry.space_group_name_H-M   'P 1'
#
loop_
_entity.id
_entity.type
_entity.pdbx_description
1 polymer ?
#
loop_
_entity_poly.entity_id
_entity_poly.type
_entity_poly.pdbx_seq_one_letter_code
_entity_poly.pdbx_strand_id
1 'polypeptide(L)'
;MDAVAAQLVRSLSGSMAELATARADAAQTGAHLKYAELTGRLETMRTVISFFQQTAQAAAPVPATGANPPAEKADDGDQQEEA
;
A
#
# COMPACT_ATOMS: atom_id res chain seq x y z
N MET A 1 -11.01 5.55 -9.13
CA MET A 1 -10.01 4.55 -8.66
C MET A 1 -10.52 3.11 -8.76
N ASP A 2 -11.81 2.85 -8.57
CA ASP A 2 -12.36 1.48 -8.48
C ASP A 2 -12.15 0.60 -9.74
N ALA A 3 -12.37 1.14 -10.94
CA ALA A 3 -12.20 0.38 -12.19
C ALA A 3 -10.76 -0.12 -12.43
N VAL A 4 -9.75 0.67 -12.04
CA VAL A 4 -8.33 0.30 -12.18
C VAL A 4 -7.97 -0.80 -11.19
N ALA A 5 -8.44 -0.68 -9.94
CA ALA A 5 -8.24 -1.71 -8.93
C ALA A 5 -8.92 -3.04 -9.34
N ALA A 6 -10.15 -2.98 -9.84
CA ALA A 6 -10.88 -4.15 -10.33
C ALA A 6 -10.17 -4.82 -11.52
N GLN A 7 -9.62 -4.05 -12.45
CA GLN A 7 -8.84 -4.58 -13.57
C GLN A 7 -7.52 -5.22 -13.10
N LEU A 8 -6.86 -4.63 -12.10
CA LEU A 8 -5.67 -5.21 -11.50
C LEU A 8 -5.96 -6.55 -10.82
N VAL A 9 -7.03 -6.62 -10.02
CA VAL A 9 -7.49 -7.85 -9.36
C VAL A 9 -7.82 -8.93 -10.40
N ARG A 10 -8.54 -8.57 -11.47
CA ARG A 10 -8.83 -9.51 -12.57
C ARG A 10 -7.56 -10.02 -13.25
N SER A 11 -6.59 -9.15 -13.53
CA SER A 11 -5.31 -9.57 -14.10
C SER A 11 -4.53 -10.48 -13.16
N LEU A 12 -4.55 -10.21 -11.85
CA LEU A 12 -3.89 -11.03 -10.84
C LEU A 12 -4.48 -12.44 -10.80
N SER A 13 -5.81 -12.55 -10.79
CA SER A 13 -6.50 -13.84 -10.81
C SER A 13 -6.15 -14.66 -12.06
N GLY A 14 -6.07 -14.03 -13.23
CA GLY A 14 -5.64 -14.70 -14.47
C GLY A 14 -4.20 -15.21 -14.39
N SER A 15 -3.27 -14.36 -13.96
CA SER A 15 -1.84 -14.74 -13.83
C SER A 15 -1.60 -15.83 -12.78
N MET A 16 -2.39 -15.89 -11.71
CA MET A 16 -2.33 -16.98 -10.72
C MET A 16 -2.75 -18.34 -11.31
N ALA A 17 -3.81 -18.36 -12.12
CA ALA A 17 -4.24 -19.58 -12.80
C ALA A 17 -3.19 -20.06 -13.81
N GLU A 18 -2.62 -19.14 -14.58
CA GLU A 18 -1.54 -19.46 -15.53
C GLU A 18 -0.26 -19.94 -14.82
N LEU A 19 0.07 -19.40 -13.64
CA LEU A 19 1.24 -19.80 -12.87
C LEU A 19 1.15 -21.27 -12.44
N ALA A 20 -0.02 -21.75 -12.04
CA ALA A 20 -0.21 -23.13 -11.62
C ALA A 20 0.12 -24.11 -12.75
N THR A 21 -0.35 -23.82 -13.97
CA THR A 21 -0.03 -24.61 -15.16
C THR A 21 1.45 -24.49 -15.52
N ALA A 22 2.00 -23.28 -15.56
CA ALA A 22 3.41 -23.07 -15.88
C ALA A 22 4.36 -23.75 -14.87
N ARG A 23 3.96 -23.85 -13.59
CA ARG A 23 4.71 -24.59 -12.57
C ARG A 23 4.73 -26.09 -12.87
N ALA A 24 3.58 -26.66 -13.23
CA ALA A 24 3.48 -28.07 -13.59
C ALA A 24 4.30 -28.37 -14.86
N ASP A 25 4.17 -27.54 -15.89
CA ASP A 25 4.92 -27.66 -17.15
C ASP A 25 6.43 -27.55 -16.89
N ALA A 26 6.86 -26.60 -16.07
CA ALA A 26 8.27 -26.43 -15.72
C ALA A 26 8.83 -27.63 -14.93
N ALA A 27 8.02 -28.25 -14.05
CA ALA A 27 8.42 -29.44 -13.32
C ALA A 27 8.53 -30.68 -14.23
N GLN A 28 7.70 -30.78 -15.27
CA GLN A 28 7.70 -31.91 -16.20
C GLN A 28 8.75 -31.79 -17.30
N THR A 29 8.95 -30.57 -17.83
CA THR A 29 9.76 -30.33 -19.02
C THR A 29 11.12 -29.68 -18.72
N GLY A 30 11.31 -29.13 -17.51
CA GLY A 30 12.47 -28.31 -17.17
C GLY A 30 12.46 -26.91 -17.79
N ALA A 31 11.42 -26.52 -18.53
CA ALA A 31 11.31 -25.21 -19.16
C ALA A 31 10.77 -24.16 -18.18
N HIS A 32 11.68 -23.46 -17.47
CA HIS A 32 11.30 -22.54 -16.38
C HIS A 32 10.94 -21.11 -16.82
N LEU A 33 11.14 -20.74 -18.10
CA LEU A 33 10.98 -19.35 -18.57
C LEU A 33 9.60 -18.76 -18.25
N LYS A 34 8.52 -19.45 -18.64
CA LYS A 34 7.16 -18.98 -18.42
C LYS A 34 6.79 -18.92 -16.93
N TYR A 35 7.26 -19.90 -16.15
CA TYR A 35 7.07 -19.92 -14.70
C TYR A 35 7.77 -18.73 -14.02
N ALA A 36 9.01 -18.42 -14.42
CA ALA A 36 9.77 -17.29 -13.89
C ALA A 36 9.12 -15.95 -14.25
N GLU A 37 8.71 -15.77 -15.51
CA GLU A 37 7.99 -14.57 -15.96
C GLU A 37 6.73 -14.31 -15.15
N LEU A 38 5.87 -15.34 -15.00
CA LEU A 38 4.61 -15.23 -14.27
C LEU A 38 4.84 -14.94 -12.79
N THR A 39 5.88 -15.53 -12.19
CA THR A 39 6.24 -15.26 -10.79
C THR A 39 6.62 -13.78 -10.60
N GLY A 40 7.50 -13.24 -11.45
CA GLY A 40 7.91 -11.83 -11.37
C GLY A 40 6.75 -10.86 -11.65
N ARG A 41 5.87 -11.20 -12.58
CA ARG A 41 4.66 -10.42 -12.87
C ARG A 41 3.73 -10.34 -11.66
N LEU A 42 3.52 -11.46 -10.97
CA LEU A 42 2.66 -11.51 -9.77
C LEU A 42 3.25 -10.71 -8.60
N GLU A 43 4.57 -10.78 -8.40
CA GLU A 43 5.26 -10.00 -7.38
C GLU A 43 5.17 -8.49 -7.64
N THR A 44 5.31 -8.09 -8.90
CA THR A 44 5.11 -6.69 -9.33
C THR A 44 3.68 -6.22 -9.05
N MET A 45 2.66 -7.01 -9.43
CA MET A 45 1.27 -6.66 -9.17
C MET A 45 0.98 -6.54 -7.68
N ARG A 46 1.47 -7.47 -6.85
CA ARG A 46 1.32 -7.40 -5.40
C ARG A 46 1.91 -6.11 -4.83
N THR A 47 3.08 -5.69 -5.33
CA THR A 47 3.75 -4.45 -4.91
C THR A 47 2.89 -3.23 -5.27
N VAL A 48 2.38 -3.16 -6.50
CA VAL A 48 1.52 -2.08 -6.97
C VAL A 48 0.23 -1.99 -6.15
N ILE A 49 -0.43 -3.12 -5.87
CA ILE A 49 -1.63 -3.16 -5.02
C ILE A 49 -1.33 -2.63 -3.62
N SER A 50 -0.22 -3.08 -3.03
CA SER A 50 0.20 -2.66 -1.70
C SER A 50 0.44 -1.15 -1.64
N PHE A 51 1.08 -0.59 -2.67
CA PHE A 51 1.29 0.86 -2.79
C PHE A 51 -0.02 1.64 -2.85
N PHE A 52 -0.99 1.19 -3.66
CA PHE A 52 -2.32 1.83 -3.72
C PHE A 52 -3.07 1.74 -2.39
N GLN A 53 -2.95 0.63 -1.66
CA GLN A 53 -3.56 0.48 -0.33
C GLN A 53 -2.93 1.42 0.71
N GLN A 54 -1.61 1.54 0.73
CA GLN A 54 -0.89 2.43 1.65
C GLN A 54 -1.23 3.91 1.38
N THR A 55 -1.25 4.31 0.12
CA THR A 55 -1.60 5.69 -0.27
C THR A 55 -3.06 6.04 0.03
N ALA A 56 -3.99 5.10 -0.16
CA ALA A 56 -5.39 5.29 0.23
C ALA A 56 -5.57 5.45 1.74
N GLN A 57 -4.78 4.73 2.56
CA GLN A 57 -4.81 4.86 4.02
C GLN A 57 -4.14 6.15 4.51
N ALA A 58 -3.09 6.63 3.86
CA ALA A 58 -2.43 7.89 4.20
C ALA A 58 -3.31 9.13 3.91
N ALA A 59 -4.27 9.01 2.99
CA ALA A 59 -5.25 10.05 2.69
C ALA A 59 -6.54 9.95 3.54
N ALA A 60 -6.67 8.92 4.40
CA ALA A 60 -7.77 8.86 5.33
C ALA A 60 -7.60 9.98 6.37
N PRO A 61 -8.61 10.83 6.61
CA PRO A 61 -8.52 11.82 7.67
C PRO A 61 -8.24 11.09 8.98
N VAL A 62 -7.17 11.49 9.67
CA VAL A 62 -6.98 11.15 11.08
C VAL A 62 -8.31 11.50 11.74
N PRO A 63 -9.02 10.56 12.40
CA PRO A 63 -10.20 10.94 13.15
C PRO A 63 -9.75 12.04 14.08
N ALA A 64 -10.38 13.21 14.00
CA ALA A 64 -10.20 14.26 14.97
C ALA A 64 -10.67 13.68 16.30
N THR A 65 -9.79 12.98 17.01
CA THR A 65 -9.86 12.89 18.46
C THR A 65 -9.87 14.33 18.90
N GLY A 66 -11.07 14.82 19.22
CA GLY A 66 -11.27 16.09 19.90
C GLY A 66 -10.51 16.02 21.22
N ALA A 67 -9.25 16.40 21.16
CA ALA A 67 -8.44 16.76 22.30
C ALA A 67 -8.08 18.20 22.04
N ASN A 68 -8.68 19.08 22.84
CA ASN A 68 -8.42 20.50 22.87
C ASN A 68 -6.92 20.81 22.68
N PRO A 69 -6.55 21.85 21.94
CA PRO A 69 -5.17 22.35 22.00
C PRO A 69 -4.85 22.65 23.48
N PRO A 70 -3.64 22.35 23.98
CA PRO A 70 -3.26 22.76 25.32
C PRO A 70 -3.43 24.27 25.37
N ALA A 71 -4.22 24.74 26.35
CA ALA A 71 -4.41 26.17 26.58
C ALA A 71 -3.04 26.83 26.65
N GLU A 72 -2.81 27.74 25.71
CA GLU A 72 -1.77 28.74 25.78
C GLU A 72 -1.91 29.38 27.17
N LYS A 73 -0.95 29.12 28.05
CA LYS A 73 -0.88 29.87 29.31
C LYS A 73 -0.55 31.30 28.89
N ALA A 74 -1.58 32.12 28.77
CA ALA A 74 -1.46 33.55 28.96
C ALA A 74 -1.02 33.76 30.41
N ASP A 75 0.29 33.88 30.61
CA ASP A 75 0.88 34.50 31.79
C ASP A 75 1.27 35.91 31.36
N ASP A 76 0.29 36.81 31.47
CA ASP A 76 0.47 38.24 31.27
C ASP A 76 0.34 38.88 32.66
N GLY A 77 1.45 39.39 33.20
CA GLY A 77 1.46 39.91 34.56
C GLY A 77 2.82 40.30 35.14
N ASP A 78 3.52 41.19 34.43
CA ASP A 78 4.54 42.17 34.90
C ASP A 78 5.00 42.16 36.37
N GLN A 79 6.34 42.20 36.55
CA GLN A 79 7.03 43.23 37.34
C GLN A 79 8.57 43.22 37.15
N GLN A 80 9.09 44.33 36.58
CA GLN A 80 10.21 45.21 37.02
C GLN A 80 11.43 44.56 37.72
N GLU A 81 12.70 44.94 37.52
CA GLU A 81 13.37 46.14 37.01
C GLU A 81 14.87 45.79 36.85
N GLU A 82 15.60 46.55 36.02
CA GLU A 82 17.05 46.48 35.86
C GLU A 82 17.81 46.91 37.14
N ALA A 83 18.92 46.23 37.46
CA ALA A 83 20.13 46.79 38.09
C ALA A 83 21.33 45.83 37.91
#